data_AF-A0A3D1IMV0-F1
#
_entry.id   AF-A0A3D1IMV0-F1
#
_cell.length_a   1.000
_cell.length_b   1.000
_cell.length_c   1.000
_cell.angle_alpha   90.00
_cell.angle_beta   90.00
_cell.angle_gamma   90.00
#
_symmetry.space_group_name_H-M   'P 1'
#
loop_
_entity.id
_entity.type
_entity.pdbx_description
1 polymer ?
#
loop_
_entity_poly.entity_id
_entity_poly.type
_entity_poly.pdbx_seq_one_letter_code
_entity_poly.pdbx_strand_id
1 'polypeptide(L)'
;MSSTQYILIGVAVVGIAIFGFMRSNENEYAERPMALDSAEAKAALAIFEQLTQSTNALTEVISSKANPMVQQRLLRSANQLQTAGSVELTSAHWTGDYLKIQIKAAEELHWFTLEQAADDGLKLLGVQE
;
A
#
# COMPACT_ATOMS: atom_id res chain seq x y z
N MET A 1 -22.02 16.31 4.41
CA MET A 1 -21.54 16.37 3.01
C MET A 1 -20.99 14.99 2.69
N SER A 2 -21.57 14.27 1.75
CA SER A 2 -21.01 12.99 1.28
C SER A 2 -19.90 13.37 0.30
N SER A 3 -18.64 13.37 0.76
CA SER A 3 -17.50 13.44 -0.15
C SER A 3 -17.49 12.14 -0.93
N THR A 4 -17.82 12.22 -2.22
CA THR A 4 -17.62 11.08 -3.12
C THR A 4 -16.11 10.88 -3.25
N GLN A 5 -15.63 9.81 -2.64
CA GLN A 5 -14.22 9.46 -2.65
C GLN A 5 -13.93 8.54 -3.82
N TYR A 6 -13.03 8.96 -4.71
CA TYR A 6 -12.66 8.18 -5.89
C TYR A 6 -11.33 7.47 -5.67
N ILE A 7 -11.31 6.17 -5.94
CA ILE A 7 -10.09 5.37 -5.87
C ILE A 7 -9.72 4.94 -7.28
N LEU A 8 -8.50 5.28 -7.68
CA LEU A 8 -8.00 5.07 -9.04
C LEU A 8 -6.78 4.15 -8.99
N ILE A 9 -6.66 3.28 -9.99
CA ILE A 9 -5.39 2.62 -10.29
C ILE A 9 -4.74 3.47 -11.36
N GLY A 10 -3.64 4.15 -11.01
CA GLY A 10 -2.86 4.91 -11.96
C GLY A 10 -2.24 3.95 -12.95
N VAL A 11 -2.47 4.15 -14.26
CA VAL A 11 -1.84 3.29 -15.27
C VAL A 11 -0.39 3.74 -15.45
N ALA A 12 0.50 3.29 -14.57
CA ALA A 12 1.92 3.27 -14.86
C ALA A 12 2.15 2.11 -15.83
N VAL A 13 2.46 2.42 -17.10
CA VAL A 13 2.84 1.43 -18.12
C VAL A 13 4.18 0.82 -17.71
N VAL A 14 4.14 -0.13 -16.79
CA VAL A 14 5.27 -1.01 -16.49
C VAL A 14 5.18 -2.13 -17.53
N GLY A 15 6.15 -2.15 -18.45
CA GLY A 15 6.22 -3.17 -19.49
C GLY A 15 6.00 -4.56 -18.90
N ILE A 16 4.99 -5.27 -19.40
CA ILE A 16 4.58 -6.59 -18.92
C ILE A 16 5.72 -7.57 -19.19
N ALA A 17 6.63 -7.73 -18.23
CA ALA A 17 7.50 -8.88 -18.15
C ALA A 17 6.76 -9.93 -17.33
N ILE A 18 6.11 -10.86 -18.03
CA ILE A 18 5.56 -12.08 -17.42
C ILE A 18 6.76 -12.86 -16.85
N PHE A 19 7.00 -12.76 -15.55
CA PHE A 19 7.93 -13.67 -14.85
C PHE A 19 7.24 -14.26 -13.64
N GLY A 20 6.55 -15.38 -13.88
CA GLY A 20 6.22 -16.32 -12.84
C GLY A 20 7.49 -16.90 -12.24
N PHE A 21 7.48 -17.06 -10.91
CA PHE A 21 8.17 -18.14 -10.20
C PHE A 21 9.68 -18.26 -10.42
N MET A 22 10.47 -17.33 -9.86
CA MET A 22 11.83 -17.66 -9.40
C MET A 22 12.24 -16.70 -8.27
N ARG A 23 12.03 -17.15 -7.01
CA ARG A 23 12.75 -16.65 -5.82
C ARG A 23 14.24 -17.04 -5.95
N SER A 24 14.95 -16.55 -6.96
CA SER A 24 16.39 -16.77 -7.06
C SER A 24 17.12 -15.71 -6.26
N ASN A 25 18.08 -16.17 -5.44
CA ASN A 25 18.86 -15.46 -4.43
C ASN A 25 19.76 -14.31 -4.93
N GLU A 26 19.35 -13.51 -5.92
CA GLU A 26 20.10 -12.32 -6.34
C GLU A 26 19.55 -11.08 -5.65
N ASN A 27 20.25 -10.68 -4.58
CA ASN A 27 19.97 -9.52 -3.74
C ASN A 27 18.52 -9.45 -3.22
N GLU A 28 18.29 -10.02 -2.04
CA GLU A 28 17.01 -10.01 -1.33
C GLU A 28 16.39 -8.60 -1.23
N TYR A 29 17.21 -7.54 -1.24
CA TYR A 29 16.76 -6.15 -1.15
C TYR A 29 16.64 -5.43 -2.50
N ALA A 30 16.79 -6.12 -3.63
CA ALA A 30 16.51 -5.52 -4.94
C ALA A 30 15.01 -5.18 -5.06
N GLU A 31 14.72 -3.99 -5.58
CA GLU A 31 13.35 -3.59 -5.90
C GLU A 31 12.81 -4.43 -7.06
N ARG A 32 11.66 -5.04 -6.83
CA ARG A 32 10.99 -5.90 -7.82
C ARG A 32 9.64 -5.28 -8.16
N PRO A 33 9.54 -4.50 -9.25
CA PRO A 33 8.30 -3.85 -9.63
C PRO A 33 7.21 -4.88 -9.92
N MET A 34 5.97 -4.55 -9.56
CA MET A 34 4.80 -5.36 -9.91
C MET A 34 3.79 -4.55 -10.73
N ALA A 35 2.97 -5.28 -11.48
CA ALA A 35 1.83 -4.68 -12.16
C ALA A 35 0.78 -4.23 -11.12
N LEU A 36 0.21 -3.05 -11.34
CA LEU A 36 -0.75 -2.44 -10.41
C LEU A 36 -2.12 -3.13 -10.44
N ASP A 37 -2.38 -3.96 -11.44
CA ASP A 37 -3.57 -4.81 -11.57
C ASP A 37 -3.37 -6.24 -11.03
N SER A 38 -2.18 -6.54 -10.49
CA SER A 38 -1.89 -7.82 -9.81
C SER A 38 -2.80 -8.05 -8.61
N ALA A 39 -2.93 -9.31 -8.19
CA ALA A 39 -3.77 -9.67 -7.05
C ALA A 39 -3.24 -9.03 -5.76
N GLU A 40 -1.93 -8.97 -5.60
CA GLU A 40 -1.23 -8.37 -4.47
C GLU A 40 -1.41 -6.85 -4.43
N ALA A 41 -1.26 -6.17 -5.57
CA ALA A 41 -1.52 -4.73 -5.68
C ALA A 41 -2.98 -4.39 -5.34
N LYS A 42 -3.93 -5.21 -5.81
CA LYS A 42 -5.36 -5.06 -5.49
C LYS A 42 -5.67 -5.34 -4.02
N ALA A 43 -5.05 -6.35 -3.43
CA ALA A 43 -5.19 -6.64 -2.01
C ALA A 43 -4.64 -5.49 -1.15
N ALA A 44 -3.51 -4.92 -1.56
CA ALA A 44 -2.95 -3.74 -0.92
C ALA A 44 -3.89 -2.54 -1.09
N LEU A 45 -4.41 -2.29 -2.29
CA LEU A 45 -5.36 -1.21 -2.55
C LEU A 45 -6.62 -1.32 -1.69
N ALA A 46 -7.18 -2.52 -1.52
CA ALA A 46 -8.36 -2.75 -0.68
C ALA A 46 -8.17 -2.29 0.77
N ILE A 47 -6.95 -2.34 1.31
CA ILE A 47 -6.63 -1.77 2.64
C ILE A 47 -6.86 -0.25 2.62
N PHE A 48 -6.42 0.45 1.58
CA PHE A 48 -6.63 1.89 1.44
C PHE A 48 -8.10 2.21 1.18
N GLU A 49 -8.81 1.40 0.41
CA GLU A 49 -10.27 1.54 0.26
C GLU A 49 -10.97 1.49 1.62
N GLN A 50 -10.60 0.56 2.49
CA GLN A 50 -11.14 0.53 3.86
C GLN A 50 -10.75 1.76 4.68
N LEU A 51 -9.48 2.20 4.62
CA LEU A 51 -9.01 3.38 5.35
C LEU A 51 -9.68 4.67 4.90
N THR A 52 -9.99 4.79 3.63
CA THR A 52 -10.73 5.93 3.08
C THR A 52 -12.16 6.00 3.62
N GLN A 53 -12.81 4.85 3.81
CA GLN A 53 -14.15 4.78 4.38
C GLN A 53 -14.15 5.05 5.89
N SER A 54 -13.18 4.48 6.61
CA SER A 54 -13.09 4.60 8.06
C SER A 54 -11.66 4.43 8.57
N THR A 55 -11.15 5.46 9.25
CA THR A 55 -9.83 5.38 9.92
C THR A 55 -9.82 4.41 11.10
N ASN A 56 -10.99 4.00 11.61
CA ASN A 56 -11.09 2.95 12.62
C ASN A 56 -10.64 1.58 12.07
N ALA A 57 -10.72 1.36 10.75
CA ALA A 57 -10.23 0.13 10.13
C ALA A 57 -8.70 -0.03 10.25
N LEU A 58 -7.97 1.05 10.57
CA LEU A 58 -6.52 1.01 10.72
C LEU A 58 -6.06 0.00 11.77
N THR A 59 -6.82 -0.20 12.85
CA THR A 59 -6.47 -1.18 13.89
C THR A 59 -6.52 -2.62 13.39
N GLU A 60 -7.31 -2.90 12.35
CA GLU A 60 -7.44 -4.23 11.76
C GLU A 60 -6.35 -4.50 10.73
N VAL A 61 -5.88 -3.46 10.03
CA VAL A 61 -4.90 -3.59 8.94
C VAL A 61 -3.47 -3.28 9.37
N ILE A 62 -3.24 -2.74 10.57
CA ILE A 62 -1.89 -2.47 11.07
C ILE A 62 -1.19 -3.73 11.57
N SER A 63 0.11 -3.81 11.32
CA SER A 63 0.97 -4.87 11.88
C SER A 63 1.16 -4.67 13.38
N SER A 64 1.15 -5.76 14.14
CA SER A 64 1.53 -5.76 15.55
C SER A 64 3.01 -5.41 15.79
N LYS A 65 3.85 -5.49 14.74
CA LYS A 65 5.26 -5.09 14.77
C LYS A 65 5.46 -3.59 14.57
N ALA A 66 4.43 -2.85 14.14
CA ALA A 66 4.53 -1.41 13.97
C ALA A 66 4.69 -0.73 15.34
N ASN A 67 5.80 -0.01 15.54
CA ASN A 67 6.04 0.72 16.79
C ASN A 67 5.06 1.91 16.96
N PRO A 68 4.83 2.41 18.19
CA PRO A 68 3.82 3.45 18.44
C PRO A 68 4.00 4.73 17.61
N MET A 69 5.24 5.12 17.31
CA MET A 69 5.51 6.30 16.50
C MET A 69 5.08 6.08 15.04
N VAL A 70 5.29 4.87 14.51
CA VAL A 70 4.81 4.48 13.18
C VAL A 70 3.29 4.38 13.15
N GLN A 71 2.65 3.84 14.20
CA GLN A 71 1.19 3.81 14.30
C GLN A 71 0.58 5.22 14.25
N GLN A 72 1.19 6.20 14.93
CA GLN A 72 0.75 7.60 14.86
C GLN A 72 0.90 8.21 13.45
N ARG A 73 1.99 7.89 12.74
CA ARG A 73 2.16 8.33 11.36
C ARG A 73 1.12 7.70 10.44
N LEU A 74 0.90 6.39 10.56
CA LEU A 74 -0.13 5.69 9.81
C LEU A 74 -1.53 6.26 10.08
N LEU A 75 -1.85 6.62 11.33
CA LEU A 75 -3.11 7.28 11.68
C LEU A 75 -3.24 8.65 11.00
N ARG A 76 -2.17 9.46 10.98
CA ARG A 76 -2.17 10.75 10.30
C ARG A 76 -2.41 10.57 8.80
N SER A 77 -1.67 9.67 8.16
CA SER A 77 -1.81 9.38 6.74
C SER A 77 -3.20 8.81 6.42
N ALA A 78 -3.78 7.95 7.26
CA ALA A 78 -5.15 7.47 7.10
C ALA A 78 -6.18 8.61 7.15
N ASN A 79 -6.02 9.58 8.06
CA ASN A 79 -6.88 10.78 8.11
C ASN A 79 -6.70 11.69 6.88
N GLN A 80 -5.47 11.82 6.37
CA GLN A 80 -5.22 12.54 5.12
C GLN A 80 -5.90 11.84 3.95
N LEU A 81 -5.77 10.52 3.85
CA LEU A 81 -6.42 9.70 2.83
C LEU A 81 -7.94 9.88 2.86
N GLN A 82 -8.57 9.84 4.03
CA GLN A 82 -10.02 10.06 4.18
C GLN A 82 -10.48 11.45 3.69
N THR A 83 -9.63 12.47 3.82
CA THR A 83 -9.98 13.86 3.43
C THR A 83 -9.50 14.25 2.03
N ALA A 84 -8.65 13.44 1.39
CA ALA A 84 -7.99 13.73 0.11
C ALA A 84 -8.92 13.78 -1.11
N GLY A 85 -10.17 13.30 -1.01
CA GLY A 85 -11.16 13.28 -2.10
C GLY A 85 -10.85 12.28 -3.23
N SER A 86 -9.58 12.07 -3.57
CA SER A 86 -9.11 11.02 -4.47
C SER A 86 -7.85 10.34 -3.94
N VAL A 87 -7.81 9.01 -4.09
CA VAL A 87 -6.66 8.18 -3.73
C VAL A 87 -6.26 7.33 -4.94
N GLU A 88 -5.00 7.36 -5.33
CA GLU A 88 -4.51 6.67 -6.53
C GLU A 88 -3.31 5.78 -6.21
N LEU A 89 -3.37 4.50 -6.59
CA LEU A 89 -2.21 3.62 -6.55
C LEU A 89 -1.33 3.89 -7.76
N THR A 90 -0.11 4.36 -7.54
CA THR A 90 0.79 4.85 -8.60
C THR A 90 2.01 3.96 -8.82
N SER A 91 2.42 3.21 -7.80
CA SER A 91 3.53 2.26 -7.87
C SER A 91 3.35 1.15 -6.85
N ALA A 92 3.83 -0.06 -7.18
CA ALA A 92 3.92 -1.18 -6.26
C ALA A 92 5.16 -2.02 -6.59
N HIS A 93 5.93 -2.42 -5.57
CA HIS A 93 7.11 -3.27 -5.73
C HIS A 93 7.42 -4.05 -4.46
N TRP A 94 8.05 -5.20 -4.61
CA TRP A 94 8.61 -5.95 -3.47
C TRP A 94 10.05 -5.53 -3.17
N THR A 95 10.40 -5.48 -1.90
CA THR A 95 11.78 -5.38 -1.40
C THR A 95 11.93 -6.38 -0.25
N GLY A 96 12.70 -7.45 -0.44
CA GLY A 96 12.74 -8.57 0.52
C GLY A 96 11.35 -9.17 0.71
N ASP A 97 10.94 -9.28 1.98
CA ASP A 97 9.62 -9.76 2.40
C ASP A 97 8.56 -8.67 2.52
N TYR A 98 8.85 -7.45 2.06
CA TYR A 98 7.96 -6.30 2.21
C TYR A 98 7.42 -5.84 0.87
N LEU A 99 6.11 -5.63 0.82
CA LEU A 99 5.45 -4.97 -0.29
C LEU A 99 5.46 -3.46 -0.03
N LYS A 100 6.02 -2.69 -0.95
CA LYS A 100 5.99 -1.24 -0.92
C LYS A 100 5.07 -0.74 -2.00
N ILE A 101 4.18 0.16 -1.64
CA ILE A 101 3.25 0.80 -2.56
C ILE A 101 3.32 2.31 -2.42
N GLN A 102 3.07 3.01 -3.52
CA GLN A 102 2.95 4.45 -3.54
C GLN A 102 1.50 4.81 -3.78
N ILE A 103 0.94 5.54 -2.82
CA ILE A 103 -0.40 6.07 -2.89
C ILE A 103 -0.31 7.58 -3.04
N LYS A 104 -0.96 8.11 -4.07
CA LYS A 104 -1.16 9.54 -4.24
C LYS A 104 -2.49 9.93 -3.61
N ALA A 105 -2.45 10.84 -2.66
CA ALA A 105 -3.61 11.39 -1.98
C ALA A 105 -3.65 12.90 -2.25
N ALA A 106 -4.64 13.37 -3.01
CA ALA A 106 -4.64 14.74 -3.55
C ALA A 106 -3.32 15.06 -4.31
N GLU A 107 -2.48 15.96 -3.76
CA GLU A 107 -1.17 16.33 -4.34
C GLU A 107 0.03 15.69 -3.61
N GLU A 108 -0.22 14.91 -2.55
CA GLU A 108 0.83 14.27 -1.75
C GLU A 108 1.05 12.81 -2.17
N LEU A 109 2.30 12.37 -2.14
CA LEU A 109 2.69 10.99 -2.40
C LEU A 109 3.14 10.36 -1.08
N HIS A 110 2.60 9.19 -0.79
CA HIS A 110 2.94 8.45 0.42
C HIS A 110 3.37 7.04 0.05
N TRP A 111 4.55 6.65 0.53
CA TRP A 111 5.03 5.27 0.45
C TRP A 111 4.58 4.49 1.67
N PHE A 112 3.85 3.41 1.45
CA PHE A 112 3.43 2.49 2.50
C PHE A 112 4.21 1.18 2.37
N THR A 113 4.69 0.70 3.50
CA THR A 113 5.33 -0.61 3.62
C THR A 113 4.34 -1.57 4.26
N LEU A 114 4.08 -2.67 3.59
CA LEU A 114 3.23 -3.77 4.04
C LEU A 114 4.08 -5.02 4.25
N GLU A 115 3.76 -5.79 5.27
CA GLU A 115 4.26 -7.15 5.43
C GLU A 115 3.16 -8.15 5.11
N GLN A 116 3.56 -9.34 4.66
CA GLN A 116 2.67 -10.48 4.60
C GLN A 116 2.52 -11.05 6.01
N ALA A 117 1.29 -11.03 6.53
CA ALA A 117 0.94 -11.65 7.79
C ALA A 117 0.84 -13.18 7.64
N ALA A 118 0.84 -13.88 8.77
CA ALA A 118 0.85 -15.34 8.83
C ALA A 118 -0.42 -16.00 8.25
N ASP A 119 -1.50 -15.24 8.07
CA ASP A 119 -2.79 -15.64 7.50
C ASP A 119 -2.91 -15.31 6.00
N ASP A 120 -1.77 -15.12 5.31
CA ASP A 120 -1.66 -14.66 3.92
C ASP A 120 -2.25 -13.25 3.66
N GLY A 121 -2.68 -12.53 4.70
CA GLY A 121 -3.16 -11.15 4.60
C GLY A 121 -2.02 -10.13 4.55
N LEU A 122 -2.27 -8.95 3.98
CA LEU A 122 -1.33 -7.82 4.04
C LEU A 122 -1.59 -6.96 5.28
N LYS A 123 -0.53 -6.53 5.97
CA LYS A 123 -0.61 -5.62 7.12
C LYS A 123 0.33 -4.43 6.95
N LEU A 124 -0.16 -3.23 7.30
CA LEU A 124 0.61 -2.00 7.28
C LEU A 124 1.69 -2.00 8.37
N LEU A 125 2.93 -1.92 7.93
CA LEU A 125 4.10 -1.89 8.80
C LEU A 125 4.69 -0.48 8.93
N GLY A 126 4.54 0.36 7.91
CA GLY A 126 5.11 1.71 7.94
C GLY A 126 4.61 2.63 6.84
N VAL A 127 4.90 3.93 7.02
CA VAL A 127 4.64 4.99 6.04
C VAL A 127 5.81 5.96 5.99
N GLN A 128 6.10 6.44 4.78
CA GLN A 128 7.08 7.48 4.46
C GLN A 128 6.42 8.50 3.54
N GLU A 129 6.53 9.78 3.91
CA GLU A 129 6.12 10.96 3.13
C GLU A 129 7.27 11.41 2.22
#